data_AF-A0AAE9YVB0-F1
#
_entry.id   AF-A0AAE9YVB0-F1
#
_cell.length_a   1.000
_cell.length_b   1.000
_cell.length_c   1.000
_cell.angle_alpha   90.00
_cell.angle_beta   90.00
_cell.angle_gamma   90.00
#
_symmetry.space_group_name_H-M   'P 1'
#
loop_
_entity.id
_entity.type
_entity.pdbx_description
1 polymer ?
#
loop_
_entity_poly.entity_id
_entity_poly.type
_entity_poly.pdbx_seq_one_letter_code
_entity_poly.pdbx_strand_id
1 'polypeptide(L)'
;MVFEVLIDGKPLSELALAFEATLGDDCEGGYVGALGSFDVLKNAVKTTKNDRQLIMPLMCECGRWECAFIVCRMRVGSKLVRWSHWQHDYRDESYRPGDFDGFDYSGFTTLVFEKSAYMQELKKAQRIAEAFDDSEQNPA
;
A
#
# COMPACT_ATOMS: atom_id res chain seq x y z
N MET A 1 -11.07 2.10 9.68
CA MET A 1 -10.61 3.33 9.01
C MET A 1 -9.53 2.99 8.00
N VAL A 2 -9.46 3.72 6.87
CA VAL A 2 -8.48 3.50 5.80
C VAL A 2 -7.86 4.84 5.41
N PHE A 3 -6.54 4.89 5.22
CA PHE A 3 -5.83 6.08 4.75
C PHE A 3 -5.51 5.97 3.25
N GLU A 4 -5.78 7.05 2.53
CA GLU A 4 -5.31 7.23 1.16
C GLU A 4 -3.88 7.78 1.15
N VAL A 5 -3.04 7.23 0.28
CA VAL A 5 -1.66 7.68 0.10
C VAL A 5 -1.62 8.69 -1.04
N LEU A 6 -1.12 9.90 -0.75
CA LEU A 6 -0.93 10.94 -1.76
C LEU A 6 0.56 11.06 -2.11
N ILE A 7 0.86 11.02 -3.41
CA ILE A 7 2.19 11.21 -3.99
C ILE A 7 2.14 12.48 -4.84
N ASP A 8 2.89 13.50 -4.45
CA ASP A 8 2.89 14.82 -5.10
C ASP A 8 1.46 15.39 -5.30
N GLY A 9 0.59 15.17 -4.30
CA GLY A 9 -0.80 15.62 -4.30
C GLY A 9 -1.79 14.74 -5.07
N LYS A 10 -1.34 13.63 -5.67
CA LYS A 10 -2.21 12.68 -6.39
C LYS A 10 -2.39 11.38 -5.61
N PRO A 11 -3.58 10.76 -5.63
CA PRO A 11 -3.79 9.42 -5.09
C PRO A 11 -2.84 8.39 -5.70
N LEU A 12 -2.28 7.52 -4.87
CA LEU A 12 -1.44 6.41 -5.31
C LEU A 12 -2.21 5.43 -6.22
N SER A 13 -3.52 5.27 -6.01
CA SER A 13 -4.41 4.48 -6.87
C SER A 13 -4.41 4.99 -8.31
N GLU A 14 -4.46 6.31 -8.52
CA GLU A 14 -4.37 6.90 -9.86
C GLU A 14 -3.03 6.60 -10.54
N LEU A 15 -1.93 6.62 -9.78
CA LEU A 15 -0.61 6.28 -10.33
C LEU A 15 -0.53 4.82 -10.74
N ALA A 16 -1.10 3.91 -9.94
CA ALA A 16 -1.15 2.49 -10.26
C ALA A 16 -1.98 2.23 -11.52
N LEU A 17 -3.21 2.78 -11.59
CA LEU A 17 -4.09 2.63 -12.76
C LEU A 17 -3.48 3.23 -14.03
N ALA A 18 -2.83 4.38 -13.93
CA ALA A 18 -2.14 5.00 -15.06
C ALA A 18 -0.97 4.14 -15.57
N PHE A 19 -0.29 3.41 -14.68
CA PHE A 19 0.76 2.46 -15.06
C PHE A 19 0.17 1.21 -15.71
N GLU A 20 -0.85 0.60 -15.12
CA GLU A 20 -1.49 -0.59 -15.69
C GLU A 20 -2.11 -0.34 -17.07
N ALA A 21 -2.64 0.87 -17.30
CA ALA A 21 -3.12 1.28 -18.62
C ALA A 21 -2.02 1.27 -19.70
N THR A 22 -0.74 1.26 -19.32
CA THR A 22 0.38 1.09 -20.27
C THR A 22 0.69 -0.38 -20.59
N LEU A 23 0.14 -1.33 -19.82
CA LEU A 23 0.42 -2.76 -19.93
C LEU A 23 -0.52 -3.49 -20.91
N GLY A 24 -1.68 -2.93 -21.26
CA GLY A 24 -2.63 -3.52 -22.23
C GLY A 24 -4.08 -3.55 -21.74
N ASP A 25 -4.97 -4.17 -22.52
CA ASP A 25 -6.43 -3.94 -22.49
C ASP A 25 -7.23 -4.61 -21.36
N ASP A 26 -6.61 -5.26 -20.37
CA ASP A 26 -7.32 -5.89 -19.24
C ASP A 26 -7.00 -5.22 -17.89
N CYS A 27 -7.08 -3.89 -17.83
CA CYS A 27 -6.99 -3.15 -16.55
C CYS A 27 -7.99 -3.74 -15.54
N GLU A 28 -7.46 -4.15 -14.39
CA GLU A 28 -8.30 -4.51 -13.26
C GLU A 28 -9.07 -3.26 -12.79
N GLY A 29 -10.23 -3.47 -12.16
CA GLY A 29 -11.09 -2.40 -11.65
C GLY A 29 -10.38 -1.44 -10.67
N GLY A 30 -11.10 -0.48 -10.11
CA GLY A 30 -10.48 0.56 -9.27
C GLY A 30 -9.79 0.03 -8.01
N TYR A 31 -8.85 0.84 -7.51
CA TYR A 31 -8.18 0.61 -6.23
C TYR A 31 -8.57 1.65 -5.20
N VAL A 32 -8.65 1.23 -3.94
CA VAL A 32 -8.78 2.07 -2.76
C VAL A 32 -7.57 1.90 -1.84
N GLY A 33 -7.34 2.86 -0.94
CA GLY A 33 -6.31 2.73 0.09
C GLY A 33 -6.49 1.45 0.92
N ALA A 34 -5.39 0.86 1.36
CA ALA A 34 -5.40 -0.32 2.23
C ALA A 34 -4.52 -0.14 3.48
N LEU A 35 -3.81 0.98 3.60
CA LEU A 35 -3.09 1.35 4.82
C LEU A 35 -4.12 1.79 5.87
N GLY A 36 -4.65 0.85 6.64
CA GLY A 36 -5.67 1.14 7.65
C GLY A 36 -5.66 0.20 8.85
N SER A 37 -5.01 -0.96 8.75
CA SER A 37 -4.83 -1.83 9.90
C SER A 37 -3.82 -1.20 10.87
N PHE A 38 -4.26 -0.98 12.10
CA PHE A 38 -3.47 -0.44 13.21
C PHE A 38 -2.13 -1.18 13.37
N ASP A 39 -2.11 -2.50 13.12
CA ASP A 39 -0.89 -3.31 13.17
C ASP A 39 0.10 -3.02 12.04
N VAL A 40 -0.36 -2.65 10.85
CA VAL A 40 0.51 -2.25 9.73
C VAL A 40 1.19 -0.91 10.04
N LEU A 41 0.43 0.06 10.55
CA LEU A 41 0.95 1.38 10.93
C LEU A 41 1.90 1.31 12.13
N LYS A 42 1.59 0.49 13.13
CA LYS A 42 2.39 0.33 14.36
C LYS A 42 3.70 -0.42 14.10
N ASN A 43 3.71 -1.35 13.14
CA ASN A 43 4.91 -2.10 12.77
C ASN A 43 5.75 -1.42 11.68
N ALA A 44 5.18 -0.53 10.84
CA ALA A 44 5.93 0.25 9.85
C ALA A 44 7.01 1.16 10.47
N VAL A 45 6.83 1.59 11.72
CA VAL A 45 7.77 2.45 12.47
C VAL A 45 8.90 1.66 13.13
N LYS A 46 8.66 0.38 13.46
CA LYS A 46 9.49 -0.38 14.41
C LYS A 46 10.73 -1.05 13.81
N THR A 47 10.86 -1.12 12.49
CA THR A 47 11.88 -1.96 11.86
C THR A 47 13.21 -1.23 11.71
N THR A 48 14.15 -1.72 12.52
CA THR A 48 15.59 -1.46 12.45
C THR A 48 16.26 -2.60 11.67
N LYS A 49 17.21 -2.25 10.80
CA LYS A 49 18.22 -3.10 10.12
C LYS A 49 17.79 -4.24 9.19
N ASN A 50 16.56 -4.78 9.25
CA ASN A 50 16.16 -5.87 8.37
C ASN A 50 15.41 -5.36 7.12
N ASP A 51 16.08 -5.49 5.98
CA ASP A 51 15.57 -5.19 4.64
C ASP A 51 14.53 -6.25 4.26
N ARG A 52 13.24 -5.88 4.13
CA ARG A 52 12.12 -6.56 3.39
C ARG A 52 10.77 -6.47 4.11
N GLN A 53 10.37 -5.31 4.63
CA GLN A 53 8.98 -5.18 5.11
C GLN A 53 8.05 -5.07 3.91
N LEU A 54 7.12 -6.02 3.77
CA LEU A 54 6.03 -5.93 2.82
C LEU A 54 4.95 -5.02 3.40
N ILE A 55 4.45 -4.09 2.60
CA ILE A 55 3.27 -3.28 2.91
C ILE A 55 2.25 -3.44 1.78
N MET A 56 0.98 -3.28 2.12
CA MET A 56 -0.15 -3.35 1.19
C MET A 56 -0.81 -1.96 1.12
N PRO A 57 -0.33 -1.07 0.24
CA PRO A 57 -0.87 0.28 0.15
C PRO A 57 -2.23 0.37 -0.54
N LEU A 58 -2.56 -0.56 -1.44
CA LEU A 58 -3.80 -0.53 -2.22
C LEU A 58 -4.48 -1.91 -2.22
N MET A 59 -5.80 -1.89 -2.24
CA MET A 59 -6.65 -3.06 -2.43
C MET A 59 -7.78 -2.73 -3.41
N CYS A 60 -8.42 -3.75 -3.97
CA CYS A 60 -9.56 -3.60 -4.86
C CYS A 60 -10.69 -2.80 -4.21
N GLU A 61 -11.29 -1.90 -4.97
CA GLU A 61 -12.44 -1.10 -4.53
C GLU A 61 -13.69 -1.94 -4.19
N CYS A 62 -13.77 -3.19 -4.69
CA CYS A 62 -14.90 -4.07 -4.38
C CYS A 62 -14.98 -4.49 -2.90
N GLY A 63 -13.95 -4.18 -2.11
CA GLY A 63 -13.91 -4.41 -0.66
C GLY A 63 -13.74 -5.88 -0.25
N ARG A 64 -13.60 -6.80 -1.21
CA ARG A 64 -13.31 -8.21 -0.93
C ARG A 64 -11.80 -8.37 -0.82
N TRP A 65 -11.36 -8.89 0.32
CA TRP A 65 -9.94 -9.08 0.57
C TRP A 65 -9.32 -10.03 -0.45
N GLU A 66 -10.07 -11.02 -0.97
CA GLU A 66 -9.63 -12.02 -1.96
C GLU A 66 -9.50 -11.52 -3.42
N CYS A 67 -9.78 -10.24 -3.70
CA CYS A 67 -9.90 -9.78 -5.09
C CYS A 67 -8.55 -9.41 -5.72
N ALA A 68 -8.02 -8.24 -5.38
CA ALA A 68 -6.82 -7.66 -5.95
C ALA A 68 -6.17 -6.78 -4.88
N PHE A 69 -4.84 -6.86 -4.73
CA PHE A 69 -4.11 -5.91 -3.91
C PHE A 69 -2.70 -5.70 -4.44
N ILE A 70 -2.21 -4.48 -4.25
CA ILE A 70 -0.87 -4.09 -4.65
C ILE A 70 -0.04 -4.00 -3.39
N VAL A 71 1.04 -4.77 -3.37
CA VAL A 71 2.03 -4.78 -2.31
C VAL A 71 3.34 -4.21 -2.79
N CYS A 72 4.16 -3.71 -1.87
CA CYS A 72 5.52 -3.33 -2.16
C CYS A 72 6.44 -3.55 -0.97
N ARG A 73 7.74 -3.53 -1.24
CA ARG A 73 8.78 -3.58 -0.23
C ARG A 73 9.13 -2.18 0.23
N MET A 74 9.00 -1.94 1.53
CA MET A 74 9.46 -0.75 2.21
C MET A 74 10.84 -0.97 2.82
N ARG A 75 11.75 0.00 2.59
CA ARG A 75 13.06 0.08 3.23
C ARG A 75 13.20 1.43 3.92
N VAL A 76 13.50 1.41 5.22
CA VAL A 76 13.74 2.61 6.02
C VAL A 76 15.25 2.78 6.22
N GLY A 77 15.85 3.75 5.52
CA GLY A 77 17.25 4.12 5.65
C GLY A 77 17.51 5.12 6.78
N SER A 78 18.70 5.74 6.76
CA SER A 78 19.06 6.80 7.72
C SER A 78 18.30 8.11 7.45
N LYS A 79 18.19 8.50 6.18
CA LYS A 79 17.56 9.77 5.74
C LYS A 79 16.34 9.59 4.84
N LEU A 80 16.16 8.42 4.24
CA LEU A 80 15.13 8.18 3.23
C LEU A 80 14.31 6.93 3.56
N VAL A 81 13.06 6.94 3.13
CA VAL A 81 12.19 5.76 3.07
C VAL A 81 11.95 5.44 1.60
N ARG A 82 12.11 4.18 1.20
CA ARG A 82 11.92 3.73 -0.19
C ARG A 82 10.84 2.67 -0.27
N TRP A 83 9.90 2.84 -1.19
CA TRP A 83 8.94 1.82 -1.60
C TRP A 83 9.30 1.33 -3.01
N SER A 84 9.37 0.02 -3.19
CA SER A 84 9.83 -0.59 -4.46
C SER A 84 9.44 -2.05 -4.56
N HIS A 85 9.78 -2.70 -5.68
CA HIS A 85 9.46 -4.12 -5.93
C HIS A 85 7.96 -4.34 -5.73
N TRP A 86 7.20 -3.55 -6.47
CA TRP A 86 5.75 -3.60 -6.46
C TRP A 86 5.29 -4.91 -7.08
N GLN A 87 4.22 -5.47 -6.55
CA GLN A 87 3.67 -6.74 -7.00
C GLN A 87 2.15 -6.71 -6.85
N HIS A 88 1.49 -7.40 -7.77
CA HIS A 88 0.08 -7.75 -7.68
C HIS A 88 -0.02 -9.19 -7.17
N ASP A 89 -0.44 -9.39 -5.92
CA ASP A 89 -0.19 -10.65 -5.19
C ASP A 89 -1.24 -11.75 -5.49
N TYR A 90 -2.38 -11.43 -6.10
CA TYR A 90 -3.41 -12.45 -6.38
C TYR A 90 -3.18 -13.29 -7.63
N ARG A 91 -1.99 -13.19 -8.24
CA ARG A 91 -1.64 -13.94 -9.44
C ARG A 91 -0.41 -14.80 -9.16
N ASP A 92 -0.45 -15.58 -8.09
CA ASP A 92 0.34 -16.81 -7.97
C ASP A 92 -0.46 -17.94 -8.65
N GLU A 93 0.17 -18.58 -9.63
CA GLU A 93 -0.41 -19.63 -10.48
C GLU A 93 -0.94 -20.78 -9.62
N SER A 94 -0.40 -20.97 -8.42
CA SER A 94 -0.83 -22.01 -7.48
C SER A 94 -2.25 -21.80 -6.92
N TYR A 95 -2.77 -20.58 -6.89
CA TYR A 95 -4.10 -20.27 -6.33
C TYR A 95 -5.22 -20.18 -7.38
N ARG A 96 -4.91 -19.78 -8.62
CA ARG A 96 -5.83 -19.82 -9.77
C ARG A 96 -5.09 -20.20 -11.07
N PRO A 97 -4.89 -21.50 -11.32
CA PRO A 97 -4.24 -21.97 -12.54
C PRO A 97 -5.12 -21.67 -13.76
N GLY A 98 -4.60 -20.92 -14.73
CA GLY A 98 -5.27 -20.66 -16.02
C GLY A 98 -5.93 -19.29 -16.21
N ASP A 99 -6.01 -18.44 -15.16
CA ASP A 99 -6.45 -17.03 -15.24
C ASP A 99 -5.25 -16.06 -15.25
N PHE A 100 -4.09 -16.53 -15.70
CA PHE A 100 -2.82 -15.89 -15.44
C PHE A 100 -2.45 -14.84 -16.50
N ASP A 101 -2.76 -13.58 -16.22
CA ASP A 101 -2.07 -12.43 -16.82
C ASP A 101 -1.57 -11.50 -15.71
N GLY A 102 -0.65 -12.00 -14.88
CA GLY A 102 0.12 -11.20 -13.92
C GLY A 102 0.65 -9.91 -14.52
N PHE A 103 0.09 -8.76 -14.14
CA PHE A 103 0.65 -7.45 -14.48
C PHE A 103 2.08 -7.38 -13.97
N ASP A 104 3.01 -7.14 -14.87
CA ASP A 104 4.40 -6.98 -14.52
C ASP A 104 4.65 -5.58 -13.96
N TYR A 105 4.68 -5.48 -12.63
CA TYR A 105 5.00 -4.26 -11.90
C TYR A 105 6.50 -3.93 -11.85
N SER A 106 7.36 -4.68 -12.56
CA SER A 106 8.80 -4.37 -12.64
C SER A 106 9.09 -2.98 -13.20
N GLY A 107 8.21 -2.48 -14.08
CA GLY A 107 8.27 -1.13 -14.65
C GLY A 107 7.69 -0.03 -13.77
N PHE A 108 7.01 -0.37 -12.65
CA PHE A 108 6.40 0.63 -11.79
C PHE A 108 7.44 1.38 -10.96
N THR A 109 7.18 2.67 -10.74
CA THR A 109 8.18 3.58 -10.18
C THR A 109 8.60 3.23 -8.74
N THR A 110 9.86 3.54 -8.40
CA THR A 110 10.32 3.52 -7.02
C THR A 110 9.96 4.85 -6.36
N LEU A 111 9.17 4.79 -5.29
CA LEU A 111 8.84 5.98 -4.50
C LEU A 111 9.89 6.18 -3.40
N VAL A 112 10.38 7.41 -3.28
CA VAL A 112 11.41 7.77 -2.30
C VAL A 112 10.95 9.00 -1.53
N PHE A 113 10.96 8.88 -0.22
CA PHE A 113 10.50 9.90 0.70
C PHE A 113 11.63 10.35 1.61
N GLU A 114 11.64 11.64 1.97
CA GLU A 114 12.45 12.10 3.10
C GLU A 114 11.89 11.47 4.38
N LYS A 115 12.77 10.87 5.17
CA LYS A 115 12.36 10.06 6.32
C LYS A 115 11.64 10.88 7.37
N SER A 116 12.13 12.08 7.71
CA SER A 116 11.51 12.89 8.75
C SER A 116 10.07 13.28 8.39
N ALA A 117 9.81 13.68 7.14
CA ALA A 117 8.49 13.99 6.62
C ALA A 117 7.58 12.75 6.60
N TYR A 118 8.08 11.63 6.09
CA TYR A 118 7.35 10.35 6.09
C TYR A 118 6.91 9.96 7.51
N MET A 119 7.83 10.05 8.48
CA MET A 119 7.53 9.71 9.88
C MET A 119 6.55 10.68 10.52
N GLN A 120 6.52 11.95 10.10
CA GLN A 120 5.52 12.92 10.58
C GLN A 120 4.12 12.56 10.10
N GLU A 121 3.96 12.24 8.82
CA GLU A 121 2.66 11.81 8.28
C GLU A 121 2.19 10.50 8.91
N LEU A 122 3.10 9.54 9.09
CA LEU A 122 2.78 8.28 9.75
C LEU A 122 2.30 8.48 11.20
N LYS A 123 2.93 9.40 11.95
CA LYS A 123 2.48 9.76 13.31
C LYS A 123 1.11 10.44 13.31
N LYS A 124 0.80 11.28 12.32
CA LYS A 124 -0.53 11.90 12.19
C LYS A 124 -1.58 10.81 11.95
N ALA A 125 -1.33 9.90 11.01
CA ALA A 125 -2.22 8.78 10.73
C ALA A 125 -2.44 7.89 11.97
N GLN A 126 -1.38 7.58 12.72
CA GLN A 126 -1.48 6.81 13.97
C GLN A 126 -2.41 7.48 15.00
N ARG A 127 -2.28 8.79 15.22
CA ARG A 127 -3.15 9.53 16.16
C ARG A 127 -4.62 9.51 15.74
N ILE A 128 -4.89 9.62 14.44
CA ILE A 128 -6.26 9.57 13.92
C ILE A 128 -6.83 8.16 14.13
N ALA A 129 -6.03 7.12 13.88
CA ALA A 129 -6.44 5.74 14.09
C ALA A 129 -6.71 5.43 15.58
N GLU A 130 -5.83 5.88 16.49
CA GLU A 130 -6.00 5.74 17.95
C GLU A 130 -7.29 6.42 18.43
N ALA A 131 -7.54 7.65 18.00
CA ALA A 131 -8.75 8.39 18.38
C ALA A 131 -10.04 7.71 17.89
N PHE A 132 -9.99 7.02 16.75
CA PHE A 132 -11.13 6.28 16.22
C PHE A 132 -11.39 4.99 17.02
N ASP A 133 -10.35 4.23 17.34
CA ASP A 133 -10.47 2.99 18.13
C ASP A 133 -11.01 3.26 19.55
N ASP A 134 -10.54 4.33 20.21
CA ASP A 134 -11.06 4.77 21.52
C ASP A 134 -12.56 5.12 21.47
N SER A 135 -13.03 5.65 20.33
CA SER A 135 -14.45 6.02 20.14
C SER A 135 -15.37 4.83 19.87
N GLU A 136 -14.85 3.76 19.26
CA GLU A 136 -15.60 2.51 19.05
C GLU A 136 -15.68 1.66 20.33
N GLN A 137 -14.66 1.74 21.19
CA GLN A 137 -14.61 1.01 22.46
C GLN A 137 -15.41 1.68 23.59
N ASN A 138 -15.78 2.96 23.44
CA ASN A 138 -16.53 3.71 24.45
C ASN A 138 -17.60 4.63 23.82
N PRO A 139 -18.65 4.05 23.20
CA PRO A 139 -19.74 4.83 22.64
C PRO A 139 -20.52 5.50 23.77
N ALA A 140 -20.61 6.83 23.72
CA ALA A 140 -21.35 7.65 24.68
C ALA A 140 -22.86 7.33 24.74
#